data_AF-A0A6L3MJA4-F1
#
_entry.id   AF-A0A6L3MJA4-F1
#
_cell.length_a   1.000
_cell.length_b   1.000
_cell.length_c   1.000
_cell.angle_alpha   90.00
_cell.angle_beta   90.00
_cell.angle_gamma   90.00
#
_symmetry.space_group_name_H-M   'P 1'
#
loop_
_entity.id
_entity.type
_entity.pdbx_description
1 polymer ?
#
loop_
_entity_poly.entity_id
_entity_poly.type
_entity_poly.pdbx_seq_one_letter_code
_entity_poly.pdbx_strand_id
1 'polypeptide(L)' 'MSSVKVWRAADYIRMPWKNGGGSTEEITRDAGQGLEGFGWRLSIADIAESG' A
#
# COMPACT_ATOMS: atom_id res chain seq x y z
N MET A 1 24.40 12.10 1.93
CA MET A 1 23.70 12.52 0.69
C MET A 1 22.24 12.12 0.82
N SER A 2 21.31 13.02 0.54
CA SER A 2 19.89 12.67 0.44
C SER A 2 19.61 12.04 -0.91
N SER A 3 18.77 11.00 -0.94
CA SER A 3 18.27 10.39 -2.16
C SER A 3 16.80 10.74 -2.32
N VAL A 4 16.40 11.12 -3.53
CA VAL A 4 15.00 11.42 -3.88
C VAL A 4 14.50 10.31 -4.80
N LYS A 5 13.33 9.78 -4.49
CA LYS A 5 12.64 8.78 -5.30
C LYS A 5 11.21 9.23 -5.57
N VAL A 6 10.75 8.99 -6.79
CA VAL A 6 9.37 9.29 -7.21
C VAL A 6 8.64 7.97 -7.45
N TRP A 7 7.49 7.83 -6.83
CA TRP A 7 6.56 6.71 -7.02
C TRP A 7 5.39 7.20 -7.88
N ARG A 8 5.03 6.46 -8.93
CA ARG A 8 3.97 6.86 -9.88
C ARG A 8 2.74 6.01 -9.65
N ALA A 9 1.58 6.66 -9.59
CA ALA A 9 0.31 5.99 -9.34
C ALA A 9 -0.01 4.88 -10.35
N ALA A 10 0.40 5.04 -11.61
CA ALA A 10 0.20 4.04 -12.65
C ALA A 10 0.92 2.69 -12.37
N ASP A 11 1.93 2.69 -11.50
CA ASP A 11 2.74 1.51 -11.19
C ASP A 11 2.30 0.80 -9.90
N TYR A 12 1.30 1.33 -9.18
CA TYR A 12 0.87 0.75 -7.92
C TYR A 12 0.13 -0.57 -8.13
N ILE A 13 0.48 -1.56 -7.34
CA ILE A 13 -0.21 -2.85 -7.33
C ILE A 13 -1.45 -2.71 -6.43
N ARG A 14 -2.62 -2.86 -7.04
CA ARG A 14 -3.90 -2.95 -6.31
C ARG A 14 -4.15 -4.38 -5.84
N MET A 15 -4.41 -4.54 -4.55
CA MET A 15 -4.73 -5.81 -3.91
C MET A 15 -6.14 -5.75 -3.30
N PRO A 16 -7.10 -6.58 -3.76
CA PRO A 16 -8.41 -6.68 -3.13
C PRO A 16 -8.34 -7.18 -1.69
N TRP A 17 -9.22 -6.66 -0.83
CA TRP A 17 -9.30 -7.13 0.55
C TRP A 17 -9.95 -8.50 0.65
N LYS A 18 -9.55 -9.29 1.65
CA LYS A 18 -10.12 -10.63 1.90
C LYS A 18 -11.62 -10.59 2.16
N ASN A 19 -12.13 -9.50 2.75
CA ASN A 19 -13.56 -9.33 3.06
C ASN A 19 -14.39 -8.80 1.87
N GLY A 20 -13.77 -8.46 0.74
CA GLY A 20 -14.46 -7.93 -0.44
C GLY A 20 -14.90 -6.44 -0.33
N GLY A 21 -14.78 -5.81 0.83
CA GLY A 21 -15.28 -4.45 1.07
C GLY A 21 -14.44 -3.30 0.50
N GLY A 22 -13.38 -3.63 -0.26
CA GLY A 22 -12.46 -2.64 -0.79
C GLY A 22 -11.17 -3.22 -1.35
N SER A 23 -10.21 -2.34 -1.60
CA SER A 23 -8.87 -2.70 -2.07
C SER A 23 -7.81 -1.72 -1.59
N THR A 24 -6.54 -2.10 -1.70
CA THR A 24 -5.42 -1.23 -1.37
C THR A 24 -4.40 -1.19 -2.50
N GLU A 25 -3.93 0.01 -2.83
CA GLU A 25 -2.77 0.26 -3.68
C GLU A 25 -1.53 0.56 -2.83
N GLU A 26 -0.46 -0.21 -3.02
CA GLU A 26 0.80 -0.01 -2.29
C GLU A 26 1.64 1.12 -2.89
N ILE A 27 2.06 2.10 -2.08
CA ILE A 27 2.99 3.16 -2.51
C ILE A 27 4.43 2.77 -2.14
N THR A 28 4.70 2.62 -0.84
CA THR A 28 6.03 2.27 -0.32
C THR A 28 5.95 1.87 1.15
N ARG A 29 6.96 1.11 1.59
CA ARG A 29 7.19 0.68 2.98
C ARG A 29 8.68 0.73 3.29
N ASP A 30 9.04 0.46 4.54
CA ASP A 30 10.43 0.19 4.89
C ASP A 30 10.91 -1.17 4.36
N ALA A 31 12.11 -1.60 4.78
CA ALA A 31 12.70 -2.86 4.33
C ALA A 31 12.06 -4.11 4.97
N GLY A 32 11.09 -3.91 5.86
CA GLY A 32 10.34 -4.98 6.49
C GLY A 32 9.51 -5.79 5.50
N GLN A 33 9.41 -7.10 5.72
CA GLN A 33 8.70 -8.01 4.82
C GLN A 33 7.38 -8.50 5.41
N GLY A 34 6.42 -8.82 4.54
CA GLY A 34 5.09 -9.28 4.96
C GLY A 34 4.21 -8.16 5.53
N LEU A 35 3.06 -8.55 6.12
CA LEU A 35 2.11 -7.60 6.72
C LEU A 35 2.44 -7.20 8.15
N GLU A 36 3.22 -8.02 8.87
CA GLU A 36 3.62 -7.75 10.26
C GLU A 36 5.09 -7.33 10.40
N GLY A 37 5.88 -7.45 9.32
CA GLY A 37 7.31 -7.19 9.40
C GLY A 37 7.73 -5.77 9.03
N PHE A 38 6.81 -4.89 8.61
CA PHE A 38 7.13 -3.48 8.33
C PHE A 38 6.99 -2.60 9.57
N GLY A 39 7.92 -1.67 9.77
CA GLY A 39 7.81 -0.62 10.80
C GLY A 39 6.93 0.54 10.36
N TRP A 40 6.89 0.83 9.05
CA TRP A 40 5.96 1.80 8.46
C TRP A 40 5.56 1.42 7.04
N ARG A 41 4.36 1.85 6.64
CA ARG A 41 3.77 1.62 5.32
C ARG A 41 2.91 2.80 4.90
N LEU A 42 2.98 3.19 3.63
CA LEU A 42 2.13 4.19 3.01
C LEU A 42 1.37 3.57 1.84
N SER A 43 0.06 3.79 1.79
CA SER A 43 -0.83 3.18 0.81
C SER A 43 -2.08 4.03 0.58
N ILE A 44 -2.82 3.72 -0.50
CA ILE A 44 -4.14 4.29 -0.80
C ILE A 44 -5.18 3.19 -0.63
N ALA A 45 -6.29 3.51 0.01
CA ALA A 45 -7.41 2.58 0.23
C ALA A 45 -8.65 3.02 -0.54
N ASP A 46 -9.22 2.10 -1.30
CA ASP A 46 -10.57 2.24 -1.87
C ASP A 46 -11.55 1.50 -0.96
N ILE A 47 -12.50 2.24 -0.39
CA ILE A 47 -13.53 1.71 0.52
C ILE A 47 -14.84 1.63 -0.27
N ALA A 48 -15.28 0.42 -0.57
CA ALA A 48 -16.50 0.18 -1.35
C ALA A 48 -17.73 -0.04 -0.46
N GLU A 49 -17.53 -0.65 0.72
CA GLU A 49 -18.59 -1.00 1.65
C GLU A 49 -18.28 -0.48 3.05
N SER A 50 -19.32 -0.18 3.83
CA SER A 50 -19.17 0.09 5.27
C SER A 50 -18.80 -1.20 6.00
N GLY A 51 -17.88 -1.10 6.97
CA GLY A 51 -17.42 -2.24 7.76
C GLY A 51 -16.29 -1.89 8.71
#